data_AF-A0AAD7EH92-F1
#
_entry.id   AF-A0AAD7EH92-F1
#
_cell.length_a   1.000
_cell.length_b   1.000
_cell.length_c   1.000
_cell.angle_alpha   90.00
_cell.angle_beta   90.00
_cell.angle_gamma   90.00
#
_symmetry.space_group_name_H-M   'P 1'
#
loop_
_entity.id
_entity.type
_entity.pdbx_description
1 polymer ?
#
loop_
_entity_poly.entity_id
_entity_poly.type
_entity_poly.pdbx_seq_one_letter_code
_entity_poly.pdbx_strand_id
1 'polypeptide(L)'
;LTFNPANVSAVAGDTITFTFQSKNHSLTQSTFAAPCTKNGPVDSNFQFVSDATQLPTFVLNVTDTTPQWFFCAQTNPVSHCNMGMVFSVNADPTSAKSFDAFQAAAKAAGSAPGGASQSGGASQSGGASQS
;
A
#
# COMPACT_ATOMS: atom_id res chain seq x y z
N LEU A 1 3.47 -4.56 14.33
CA LEU A 1 3.17 -3.53 13.31
C LEU A 1 2.04 -4.06 12.42
N THR A 2 0.87 -3.43 12.45
CA THR A 2 -0.33 -3.87 11.72
C THR A 2 -1.28 -2.70 11.51
N PHE A 3 -2.12 -2.78 10.49
CA PHE A 3 -3.38 -2.03 10.43
C PHE A 3 -4.45 -2.84 11.17
N ASN A 4 -5.39 -2.17 11.85
CA ASN A 4 -6.47 -2.84 12.59
C ASN A 4 -7.78 -2.03 12.52
N PRO A 5 -8.84 -2.54 11.89
CA PRO A 5 -8.84 -3.73 11.01
C PRO A 5 -7.91 -3.54 9.79
N ALA A 6 -7.42 -4.64 9.22
CA ALA A 6 -6.51 -4.61 8.07
C ALA A 6 -7.22 -4.67 6.70
N ASN A 7 -8.49 -5.05 6.69
CA ASN A 7 -9.37 -4.97 5.52
C ASN A 7 -10.70 -4.33 5.97
N VAL A 8 -11.21 -3.38 5.19
CA VAL A 8 -12.50 -2.74 5.47
C VAL A 8 -13.36 -2.69 4.22
N SER A 9 -14.68 -2.73 4.40
CA SER A 9 -15.63 -2.46 3.33
C SER A 9 -16.16 -1.03 3.45
N ALA A 10 -16.24 -0.31 2.34
CA ALA A 10 -16.72 1.07 2.28
C ALA A 10 -17.32 1.37 0.90
N VAL A 11 -18.22 2.36 0.83
CA VAL A 11 -18.82 2.83 -0.42
C VAL A 11 -18.34 4.23 -0.78
N ALA A 12 -18.59 4.65 -2.02
CA ALA A 12 -18.28 6.02 -2.46
C ALA A 12 -18.96 7.05 -1.54
N GLY A 13 -18.19 8.03 -1.07
CA GLY A 13 -18.62 9.05 -0.12
C GLY A 13 -18.23 8.75 1.33
N ASP A 14 -17.86 7.50 1.67
CA ASP A 14 -17.35 7.18 3.00
C ASP A 14 -15.97 7.79 3.24
N THR A 15 -15.63 7.93 4.53
CA THR A 15 -14.27 8.30 4.94
C THR A 15 -13.73 7.26 5.91
N ILE A 16 -12.44 6.95 5.77
CA ILE A 16 -11.71 6.05 6.67
C ILE A 16 -10.64 6.88 7.37
N THR A 17 -10.76 7.03 8.68
CA THR A 17 -9.80 7.78 9.50
C THR A 17 -8.79 6.82 10.11
N PHE A 18 -7.54 6.96 9.70
CA PHE A 18 -6.41 6.28 10.31
C PHE A 18 -5.94 7.07 11.51
N THR A 19 -5.81 6.41 12.66
CA THR A 19 -5.18 6.99 13.85
C THR A 19 -3.84 6.29 14.04
N PHE A 20 -2.75 7.04 13.93
CA PHE A 20 -1.40 6.48 14.01
C PHE A 20 -0.98 6.34 15.46
N GLN A 21 -0.60 5.12 15.82
CA GLN A 21 -0.13 4.77 17.17
C GLN A 21 1.38 4.96 17.28
N SER A 22 1.96 4.52 18.40
CA SER A 22 3.40 4.57 18.69
C SER A 22 4.28 4.12 17.52
N LYS A 23 5.50 4.67 17.44
CA LYS A 23 6.51 4.44 16.40
C LYS A 23 6.16 5.11 15.08
N ASN A 24 6.86 4.74 14.01
CA ASN A 24 6.75 5.37 12.71
C ASN A 24 5.94 4.51 11.74
N HIS A 25 4.83 5.06 11.24
CA HIS A 25 3.93 4.37 10.34
C HIS A 25 3.47 5.30 9.22
N SER A 26 3.00 4.73 8.11
CA SER A 26 2.40 5.46 7.00
C SER A 26 1.24 4.66 6.42
N LEU A 27 0.35 5.34 5.71
CA LEU A 27 -0.58 4.77 4.76
C LEU A 27 -0.14 5.23 3.37
N THR A 28 0.42 4.33 2.58
CA THR A 28 0.93 4.63 1.24
C THR A 28 0.24 3.71 0.24
N GLN A 29 -0.32 4.29 -0.82
CA GLN A 29 -1.03 3.52 -1.85
C GLN A 29 -0.08 2.67 -2.67
N SER A 30 -0.56 1.50 -3.07
CA SER A 30 0.14 0.52 -3.88
C SER A 30 -0.84 -0.14 -4.84
N THR A 31 -0.40 -1.23 -5.47
CA THR A 31 -1.29 -2.12 -6.22
C THR A 31 -1.19 -3.53 -5.65
N PHE A 32 -2.22 -4.34 -5.90
CA PHE A 32 -2.18 -5.77 -5.57
C PHE A 32 -0.92 -6.49 -6.10
N ALA A 33 -0.47 -6.12 -7.32
CA ALA A 33 0.69 -6.74 -7.97
C ALA A 33 2.04 -6.25 -7.43
N ALA A 34 2.10 -5.04 -6.85
CA ALA A 34 3.30 -4.43 -6.29
C ALA A 34 3.00 -3.90 -4.87
N PRO A 35 2.80 -4.80 -3.89
CA PRO A 35 2.27 -4.47 -2.56
C PRO A 35 3.14 -3.53 -1.73
N CYS A 36 4.46 -3.55 -1.94
CA CYS A 36 5.43 -2.75 -1.17
C CYS A 36 6.07 -1.64 -2.01
N THR A 37 5.37 -1.17 -3.05
CA THR A 37 5.84 -0.09 -3.92
C THR A 37 4.75 0.96 -4.04
N LYS A 38 5.12 2.23 -3.80
CA LYS A 38 4.19 3.35 -3.94
C LYS A 38 3.66 3.40 -5.38
N ASN A 39 2.34 3.30 -5.51
CA ASN A 39 1.64 3.40 -6.77
C ASN A 39 0.25 3.99 -6.51
N GLY A 40 0.10 5.28 -6.80
CA GLY A 40 -1.12 6.02 -6.57
C GLY A 40 -0.89 7.34 -5.83
N PRO A 41 -1.91 8.21 -5.79
CA PRO A 41 -1.82 9.53 -5.18
C PRO A 41 -1.86 9.53 -3.64
N VAL A 42 -2.43 8.50 -3.00
CA VAL A 42 -2.60 8.52 -1.54
C VAL A 42 -1.29 8.20 -0.83
N ASP A 43 -0.83 9.15 -0.01
CA ASP A 43 0.32 8.98 0.87
C ASP A 43 0.15 9.88 2.10
N SER A 44 0.07 9.29 3.28
CA SER A 44 0.03 10.05 4.53
C SER A 44 1.37 10.67 4.88
N ASN A 45 2.45 10.34 4.17
CA ASN A 45 3.83 10.42 4.67
C ASN A 45 3.99 9.62 5.97
N PHE A 46 5.17 9.71 6.57
CA PHE A 46 5.45 9.13 7.87
C PHE A 46 4.81 9.93 9.00
N GLN A 47 4.08 9.22 9.86
CA GLN A 47 3.42 9.70 11.05
C GLN A 47 4.12 9.06 12.25
N PHE A 48 5.10 9.76 12.81
CA PHE A 48 5.88 9.28 13.96
C PHE A 48 5.23 9.68 15.28
N VAL A 49 5.08 8.72 16.18
CA VAL A 49 4.55 8.95 17.54
C VAL A 49 5.52 8.40 18.58
N SER A 50 6.02 9.26 19.47
CA SER A 50 6.80 8.87 20.65
C SER A 50 5.88 8.68 21.86
N ASP A 51 5.56 9.76 22.56
CA ASP A 51 4.69 9.82 23.74
C ASP A 51 3.73 11.00 23.57
N ALA A 52 2.70 10.81 22.74
CA ALA A 52 1.76 11.87 22.40
C ALA A 52 0.42 11.67 23.12
N THR A 53 -0.11 12.75 23.71
CA THR A 53 -1.48 12.78 24.25
C THR A 53 -2.53 12.94 23.15
N GLN A 54 -2.13 13.42 21.97
CA GLN A 54 -2.94 13.49 20.77
C GLN A 54 -2.25 12.73 19.64
N LEU A 55 -2.99 11.81 19.03
CA LEU A 55 -2.47 10.95 17.97
C LEU A 55 -2.71 11.60 16.59
N PRO A 56 -1.72 11.58 15.69
CA PRO A 56 -1.92 12.06 14.33
C PRO A 56 -2.95 11.19 13.61
N THR A 57 -3.72 11.83 12.74
CA THR A 57 -4.72 11.16 11.92
C THR A 57 -4.53 11.46 10.45
N PHE A 58 -4.96 10.53 9.60
CA PHE A 58 -5.04 10.72 8.16
C PHE A 58 -6.41 10.23 7.68
N VAL A 59 -7.06 11.01 6.82
CA VAL A 59 -8.39 10.69 6.30
C VAL A 59 -8.25 10.24 4.84
N LEU A 60 -8.67 9.00 4.58
CA LEU A 60 -8.85 8.48 3.24
C LEU A 60 -10.31 8.73 2.82
N ASN A 61 -10.53 9.43 1.71
CA ASN A 61 -11.85 9.55 1.10
C ASN A 61 -12.06 8.41 0.10
N VAL A 62 -13.18 7.70 0.24
CA VAL A 62 -13.54 6.59 -0.64
C VAL A 62 -14.34 7.14 -1.81
N THR A 63 -13.83 7.01 -3.02
CA THR A 63 -14.46 7.58 -4.23
C THR A 63 -15.24 6.56 -5.05
N ASP A 64 -14.97 5.27 -4.86
CA ASP A 64 -15.62 4.16 -5.56
C ASP A 64 -15.56 2.88 -4.72
N THR A 65 -16.15 1.80 -5.24
CA THR A 65 -16.20 0.49 -4.60
C THR A 65 -15.09 -0.46 -5.06
N THR A 66 -14.14 0.01 -5.88
CA THR A 66 -13.05 -0.85 -6.38
C THR A 66 -12.07 -1.19 -5.26
N PRO A 67 -11.46 -2.39 -5.26
CA PRO A 67 -10.49 -2.75 -4.25
C PRO A 67 -9.25 -1.86 -4.29
N GLN A 68 -8.89 -1.25 -3.17
CA GLN A 68 -7.72 -0.39 -3.02
C GLN A 68 -6.70 -1.02 -2.07
N TRP A 69 -5.42 -0.77 -2.32
CA TRP A 69 -4.29 -1.51 -1.72
C TRP A 69 -3.27 -0.55 -1.14
N PHE A 70 -2.88 -0.75 0.11
CA PHE A 70 -2.00 0.15 0.83
C PHE A 70 -0.97 -0.63 1.66
N PHE A 71 0.13 0.03 1.98
CA PHE A 71 1.18 -0.50 2.84
C PHE A 71 1.77 0.58 3.75
N CYS A 72 2.49 0.15 4.77
CA CYS A 72 3.38 1.01 5.52
C CYS A 72 4.76 1.05 4.88
N ALA A 73 5.25 2.24 4.54
CA ALA A 73 6.49 2.47 3.80
C ALA A 73 7.76 2.40 4.66
N GLN A 74 7.65 2.09 5.96
CA GLN A 74 8.80 2.05 6.86
C GLN A 74 9.70 0.87 6.51
N THR A 75 10.97 1.15 6.22
CA THR A 75 11.99 0.15 5.85
C THR A 75 13.06 -0.08 6.92
N ASN A 76 13.24 0.86 7.85
CA ASN A 76 14.26 0.81 8.89
C ASN A 76 13.62 0.82 10.29
N PRO A 77 14.07 0.00 11.25
CA PRO A 77 15.15 -0.99 11.14
C PRO A 77 14.75 -2.23 10.34
N VAL A 78 13.46 -2.42 10.04
CA VAL A 78 12.90 -3.55 9.30
C VAL A 78 11.80 -3.06 8.36
N SER A 79 11.59 -3.76 7.25
CA SER A 79 10.48 -3.43 6.34
C SER A 79 9.15 -3.86 6.92
N HIS A 80 8.31 -2.87 7.23
CA HIS A 80 6.97 -3.09 7.74
C HIS A 80 6.08 -3.80 6.71
N CYS A 81 6.17 -3.43 5.44
CA CYS A 81 5.39 -4.08 4.38
C CYS A 81 5.79 -5.54 4.18
N ASN A 82 7.10 -5.83 4.13
CA ASN A 82 7.59 -7.20 3.96
C ASN A 82 7.39 -8.06 5.23
N MET A 83 7.07 -7.43 6.36
CA MET A 83 6.55 -8.10 7.57
C MET A 83 5.02 -8.26 7.57
N GLY A 84 4.33 -7.82 6.52
CA GLY A 84 2.89 -8.00 6.32
C GLY A 84 2.02 -6.82 6.77
N MET A 85 2.60 -5.64 7.06
CA MET A 85 1.81 -4.43 7.35
C MET A 85 1.29 -3.80 6.06
N VAL A 86 0.20 -4.40 5.59
CA VAL A 86 -0.60 -3.96 4.46
C VAL A 86 -2.05 -3.76 4.86
N PHE A 87 -2.79 -2.98 4.08
CA PHE A 87 -4.19 -2.66 4.29
C PHE A 87 -4.95 -2.69 2.97
N SER A 88 -6.22 -3.09 3.01
CA SER A 88 -7.11 -3.04 1.86
C SER A 88 -8.45 -2.41 2.16
N VAL A 89 -9.00 -1.73 1.16
CA VAL A 89 -10.40 -1.32 1.12
C VAL A 89 -11.10 -2.19 0.08
N ASN A 90 -12.25 -2.76 0.42
CA ASN A 90 -13.09 -3.57 -0.46
C ASN A 90 -12.40 -4.81 -1.06
N ALA A 91 -11.40 -5.41 -0.40
CA ALA A 91 -10.88 -6.70 -0.84
C ALA A 91 -11.92 -7.80 -0.60
N ASP A 92 -12.28 -8.53 -1.67
CA ASP A 92 -13.21 -9.65 -1.60
C ASP A 92 -12.48 -10.90 -1.06
N PRO A 93 -12.86 -11.41 0.12
CA PRO A 93 -12.21 -12.56 0.76
C PRO A 93 -12.35 -13.86 -0.05
N THR A 94 -13.32 -13.94 -0.96
CA THR A 94 -13.57 -15.14 -1.79
C THR A 94 -12.86 -15.09 -3.14
N SER A 95 -12.25 -13.96 -3.49
CA SER A 95 -11.58 -13.76 -4.76
C SER A 95 -10.09 -14.11 -4.69
N ALA A 96 -9.45 -14.27 -5.86
CA ALA A 96 -7.99 -14.37 -5.96
C ALA A 96 -7.26 -13.09 -5.48
N LYS A 97 -7.98 -11.97 -5.37
CA LYS A 97 -7.49 -10.70 -4.80
C LYS A 97 -8.08 -10.49 -3.41
N SER A 98 -7.93 -11.48 -2.53
CA SER A 98 -8.27 -11.36 -1.12
C SER A 98 -7.19 -10.57 -0.36
N PHE A 99 -7.53 -10.07 0.83
CA PHE A 99 -6.55 -9.47 1.74
C PHE A 99 -5.42 -10.46 2.08
N ASP A 100 -5.76 -11.73 2.34
CA ASP A 100 -4.78 -12.76 2.69
C ASP A 100 -3.77 -12.98 1.54
N ALA A 101 -4.25 -13.00 0.29
CA ALA A 101 -3.39 -13.09 -0.88
C ALA A 101 -2.47 -11.86 -1.01
N PHE A 102 -3.00 -10.66 -0.75
CA PHE A 102 -2.21 -9.43 -0.76
C PHE A 102 -1.13 -9.41 0.34
N GLN A 103 -1.47 -9.81 1.56
CA GLN A 103 -0.51 -9.89 2.67
C GLN A 103 0.56 -10.97 2.41
N ALA A 104 0.17 -12.11 1.85
CA ALA A 104 1.12 -13.15 1.46
C ALA A 104 2.10 -12.64 0.40
N ALA A 105 1.63 -11.94 -0.63
CA ALA A 105 2.46 -11.34 -1.65
C ALA A 105 3.44 -10.29 -1.09
N ALA A 106 2.99 -9.45 -0.15
CA ALA A 106 3.83 -8.46 0.53
C ALA A 106 4.99 -9.12 1.30
N LYS A 107 4.70 -10.18 2.05
CA LYS A 107 5.72 -10.96 2.78
C LYS A 107 6.71 -11.63 1.83
N ALA A 108 6.22 -12.19 0.72
CA ALA A 108 7.06 -12.85 -0.28
C ALA A 108 8.00 -11.87 -1.01
N ALA A 109 7.57 -10.62 -1.24
CA ALA A 109 8.37 -9.59 -1.92
C ALA A 109 9.72 -9.31 -1.22
N GLY A 110 9.86 -9.63 0.08
CA GLY A 110 11.10 -9.44 0.83
C GLY A 110 12.04 -10.65 0.80
N SER A 111 11.53 -11.79 0.34
CA SER A 111 12.26 -13.06 0.28
C SER A 111 12.82 -13.33 -1.13
N ALA A 112 12.44 -12.53 -2.13
CA ALA A 112 12.99 -12.65 -3.47
C ALA A 112 14.50 -12.31 -3.44
N PRO A 113 15.39 -13.22 -3.88
CA PRO A 113 16.80 -12.88 -4.06
C PRO A 113 16.86 -11.76 -5.10
N GLY A 114 17.57 -10.66 -4.78
CA GLY A 114 17.48 -9.35 -5.42
C GLY A 114 17.11 -9.35 -6.91
N GLY A 115 16.01 -8.65 -7.25
CA GLY A 115 15.49 -8.61 -8.61
C GLY A 115 14.70 -7.34 -8.92
N ALA A 116 15.43 -6.36 -9.47
CA ALA A 116 15.01 -5.26 -10.34
C ALA A 116 14.00 -4.22 -9.82
N SER A 117 14.53 -3.07 -9.39
CA SER A 117 13.97 -1.79 -9.87
C SER A 117 13.93 -1.83 -11.40
N GLN A 118 12.75 -2.00 -11.98
CA GLN A 118 12.55 -1.68 -13.39
C GLN A 118 12.62 -0.15 -13.51
N SER A 119 13.85 0.32 -13.77
CA SER A 119 14.11 1.65 -14.30
C SER A 119 13.49 1.74 -15.71
N GLY A 120 12.59 2.71 -15.88
CA GLY A 120 12.29 3.41 -17.13
C GLY A 120 12.29 2.60 -18.43
N GLY A 121 11.14 2.02 -18.77
CA GLY A 121 10.81 1.72 -20.17
C GLY A 121 10.30 3.01 -20.84
N ALA A 122 11.19 3.74 -21.50
CA ALA A 122 10.82 4.86 -22.35
C ALA A 122 9.95 4.37 -23.52
N SER A 123 8.73 4.91 -23.62
CA SER A 123 7.98 4.94 -24.87
C SER A 123 8.60 5.99 -25.78
N GLN A 124 9.06 5.60 -26.97
CA GLN A 124 8.77 6.40 -28.16
C GLN A 124 8.81 5.54 -29.42
N SER A 125 7.67 5.58 -30.11
CA SER A 125 7.43 5.11 -31.47
C SER A 125 8.21 5.93 -32.50
N GLY A 126 8.59 5.31 -33.60
CA GLY A 126 8.95 6.02 -34.83
C GLY A 126 9.36 5.04 -35.93
N GLY A 127 8.44 4.68 -36.81
CA GLY A 127 8.73 3.88 -38.00
C GLY A 127 9.28 4.73 -39.15
N ALA A 128 9.97 4.07 -40.09
CA ALA A 128 9.87 4.35 -41.52
C ALA A 128 10.60 3.24 -42.31
N SER A 129 9.84 2.63 -43.21
CA SER A 129 10.32 1.84 -44.35
C SER A 129 11.04 2.74 -45.35
N GLN A 130 12.08 2.23 -46.02
CA GLN A 130 12.22 2.33 -47.48
C GLN A 130 13.42 1.53 -48.03
N SER A 131 13.07 0.73 -49.05
CA SER A 131 13.78 0.35 -50.30
C SER A 131 15.27 0.07 -50.31
#